data_AF-A0A1E5L4P3-F1
#
_entry.id   AF-A0A1E5L4P3-F1
#
_cell.length_a   1.000
_cell.length_b   1.000
_cell.length_c   1.000
_cell.angle_alpha   90.00
_cell.angle_beta   90.00
_cell.angle_gamma   90.00
#
_symmetry.space_group_name_H-M   'P 1'
#
loop_
_entity.id
_entity.type
_entity.pdbx_description
1 polymer ?
#
loop_
_entity_poly.entity_id
_entity_poly.type
_entity_poly.pdbx_seq_one_letter_code
_entity_poly.pdbx_strand_id
1 'polypeptide(L)'
;MGVGLSGKTLFDEWYHDGIEVISPITLNGTTDTILIIGLSMERVYQAVQNNVLIVAILGLGVFLVVGTVLYQISKETVKIIRRLNAQIGQIASGDFSKDMPMDLLNRKNEFGEIAKIISIHAGIHS
;
A
#
# COMPACT_ATOMS: atom_id res chain seq x y z
N MET A 1 33.38 -33.03 -26.35
CA MET A 1 33.66 -34.29 -25.65
C MET A 1 33.34 -34.04 -24.18
N GLY A 2 32.11 -34.37 -23.77
CA GLY A 2 31.62 -34.08 -22.43
C GLY A 2 32.17 -35.12 -21.46
N VAL A 3 32.96 -34.68 -20.48
CA VAL A 3 33.43 -35.53 -19.39
C VAL A 3 32.26 -35.69 -18.42
N GLY A 4 31.61 -36.85 -18.48
CA GLY A 4 30.65 -37.27 -17.45
C GLY A 4 31.42 -37.58 -16.17
N LEU A 5 31.22 -36.78 -15.13
CA LEU A 5 31.89 -36.96 -13.85
C LEU A 5 30.93 -37.65 -12.90
N SER A 6 31.23 -38.92 -12.61
CA SER A 6 30.61 -39.72 -11.55
C SER A 6 31.17 -39.28 -10.18
N GLY A 7 30.92 -38.02 -9.81
CA GLY A 7 31.16 -37.52 -8.45
C GLY A 7 29.85 -37.61 -7.69
N LYS A 8 29.82 -38.35 -6.56
CA LYS A 8 28.70 -38.23 -5.64
C LYS A 8 28.58 -36.76 -5.22
N THR A 9 27.40 -36.17 -5.38
CA THR A 9 27.06 -34.88 -4.77
C THR A 9 27.39 -34.95 -3.29
N LEU A 10 28.27 -34.07 -2.81
CA LEU A 10 28.65 -33.95 -1.39
C LEU A 10 27.64 -33.15 -0.57
N PHE A 11 26.42 -32.96 -1.07
CA PHE A 11 25.27 -32.65 -0.23
C PHE A 11 24.89 -33.90 0.60
N ASP A 12 25.83 -34.34 1.43
CA ASP A 12 25.59 -35.25 2.53
C ASP A 12 25.14 -34.38 3.70
N GLU A 13 23.84 -34.41 3.97
CA GLU A 13 23.11 -34.01 5.21
C GLU A 13 23.34 -32.61 5.85
N TRP A 14 24.36 -31.82 5.50
CA TRP A 14 24.80 -30.68 6.31
C TRP A 14 24.66 -29.29 5.67
N TYR A 15 24.42 -29.20 4.36
CA TYR A 15 24.33 -27.91 3.65
C TYR A 15 23.05 -27.84 2.80
N HIS A 16 21.93 -27.50 3.42
CA HIS A 16 20.63 -27.46 2.77
C HIS A 16 20.30 -26.14 2.06
N ASP A 17 21.11 -25.09 2.21
CA ASP A 17 20.73 -23.73 1.79
C ASP A 17 21.93 -22.90 1.27
N GLY A 18 22.38 -23.19 0.05
CA GLY A 18 23.55 -22.54 -0.54
C GLY A 18 23.74 -22.82 -2.04
N ILE A 19 24.68 -22.12 -2.67
CA ILE A 19 25.07 -22.36 -4.07
C ILE A 19 26.37 -23.15 -4.07
N GLU A 20 26.42 -24.23 -4.84
CA GLU A 20 27.67 -24.95 -5.11
C GLU A 20 28.31 -24.49 -6.42
N VAL A 21 29.62 -24.26 -6.37
CA VAL A 21 30.45 -24.03 -7.53
C VAL A 21 31.39 -25.22 -7.71
N ILE A 22 31.29 -25.88 -8.85
CA ILE A 22 32.07 -27.07 -9.19
C ILE A 22 33.03 -26.72 -10.32
N SER A 23 34.33 -26.92 -10.10
CA SER A 23 35.36 -26.60 -11.09
C SER A 23 36.43 -27.70 -11.16
N PRO A 24 36.79 -28.21 -12.35
CA PRO A 24 37.89 -29.14 -12.49
C PRO A 24 39.23 -28.42 -12.29
N ILE A 25 40.16 -29.04 -11.55
CA ILE A 25 41.52 -28.53 -11.40
C ILE A 25 42.53 -29.55 -11.94
N THR A 26 43.51 -29.05 -12.70
CA THR A 26 44.59 -29.87 -13.25
C THR A 26 45.80 -29.75 -12.33
N LEU A 27 46.21 -30.87 -11.73
CA LEU A 27 47.44 -30.98 -10.95
C LEU A 27 48.41 -31.86 -11.74
N ASN A 28 49.64 -31.38 -11.97
CA ASN A 28 50.70 -32.12 -12.67
C ASN A 28 50.32 -32.69 -14.06
N GLY A 29 49.48 -31.97 -14.82
CA GLY A 29 49.07 -32.38 -16.18
C GLY A 29 47.92 -33.39 -16.23
N THR A 30 47.40 -33.85 -15.08
CA THR A 30 46.23 -34.74 -14.97
C THR A 30 45.02 -33.99 -14.39
N THR A 31 43.83 -34.17 -14.99
CA THR A 31 42.57 -33.48 -14.62
C THR A 31 41.66 -34.40 -13.81
N ASP A 32 42.22 -35.08 -12.82
CA ASP A 32 41.49 -36.08 -12.01
C ASP A 32 40.96 -35.50 -10.69
N THR A 33 40.94 -34.17 -10.54
CA THR A 33 40.53 -33.50 -9.30
C THR A 33 39.46 -32.44 -9.57
N ILE A 34 38.42 -32.42 -8.73
CA ILE A 34 37.32 -31.46 -8.78
C ILE A 34 37.36 -30.62 -7.49
N LEU A 35 37.33 -29.31 -7.64
CA LEU A 35 37.12 -28.37 -6.54
C LEU A 35 35.62 -28.09 -6.42
N ILE A 36 35.06 -28.29 -5.22
CA ILE A 36 33.67 -27.97 -4.89
C ILE A 36 33.70 -26.91 -3.79
N ILE A 37 33.06 -25.76 -4.04
CA ILE A 37 32.93 -24.66 -3.09
C ILE A 37 31.45 -24.45 -2.80
N GLY A 38 31.06 -24.61 -1.53
CA GLY A 38 29.73 -24.24 -1.04
C GLY A 38 29.70 -22.78 -0.57
N LEU A 39 28.81 -21.98 -1.14
CA LEU A 39 28.56 -20.60 -0.74
C LEU A 39 27.27 -20.50 0.07
N SER A 40 27.34 -19.99 1.30
CA SER A 40 26.18 -19.76 2.15
C SER A 40 25.30 -18.62 1.63
N MET A 41 23.99 -18.86 1.55
CA MET A 41 22.99 -17.86 1.20
C MET A 41 22.36 -17.20 2.44
N GLU A 42 22.79 -17.54 3.64
CA GLU A 42 22.20 -17.07 4.90
C GLU A 42 22.13 -15.54 4.98
N ARG A 43 23.24 -14.85 4.67
CA ARG A 43 23.27 -13.38 4.67
C ARG A 43 22.38 -12.77 3.59
N VAL A 44 22.26 -13.43 2.45
CA VAL A 44 21.39 -13.00 1.35
C VAL A 44 19.93 -13.12 1.78
N TYR A 45 19.53 -14.24 2.36
CA TYR A 45 18.17 -14.43 2.85
C TYR A 45 17.82 -13.48 3.98
N GLN A 46 18.74 -13.25 4.93
CA GLN A 46 18.53 -12.25 5.99
C GLN A 46 18.33 -10.85 5.41
N ALA A 47 19.14 -10.45 4.41
CA ALA A 47 18.97 -9.17 3.73
C ALA A 47 17.62 -9.08 2.99
N VAL A 48 17.21 -10.15 2.31
CA VAL A 48 15.91 -10.22 1.61
C VAL A 48 14.76 -10.10 2.61
N GLN A 49 14.78 -10.85 3.70
CA GLN A 49 13.73 -10.81 4.73
C GLN A 49 13.62 -9.43 5.38
N ASN A 50 14.75 -8.80 5.70
CA ASN A 50 14.77 -7.45 6.25
C ASN A 50 14.16 -6.43 5.27
N ASN A 51 14.50 -6.52 3.99
CA ASN A 51 13.94 -5.64 2.97
C ASN A 51 12.43 -5.87 2.79
N VAL A 52 11.98 -7.13 2.77
CA VAL A 52 10.55 -7.48 2.70
C VAL A 52 9.79 -6.89 3.89
N LEU A 53 10.35 -7.01 5.11
CA LEU A 53 9.73 -6.46 6.31
C LEU A 53 9.63 -4.93 6.25
N ILE A 54 10.70 -4.24 5.83
CA ILE A 54 10.72 -2.78 5.66
C ILE A 54 9.65 -2.35 4.66
N VAL A 55 9.58 -3.01 3.49
CA VAL A 55 8.59 -2.71 2.46
C VAL A 55 7.17 -2.98 2.96
N ALA A 56 6.94 -4.05 3.71
CA ALA A 56 5.63 -4.36 4.28
C ALA A 56 5.17 -3.29 5.28
N ILE A 57 6.07 -2.82 6.16
CA ILE A 57 5.78 -1.75 7.13
C ILE A 57 5.47 -0.43 6.41
N LEU A 58 6.27 -0.07 5.41
CA LEU A 58 6.04 1.14 4.62
C LEU A 58 4.72 1.07 3.86
N GLY A 59 4.43 -0.07 3.24
CA GLY A 59 3.15 -0.33 2.56
C GLY A 59 1.97 -0.17 3.51
N LEU A 60 2.04 -0.78 4.69
CA LEU A 60 1.00 -0.63 5.71
C LEU A 60 0.84 0.82 6.17
N GLY A 61 1.95 1.54 6.34
CA GLY A 61 1.93 2.97 6.68
C GLY A 61 1.18 3.81 5.65
N VAL A 62 1.46 3.59 4.36
CA VAL A 62 0.74 4.28 3.27
C VAL A 62 -0.74 3.94 3.28
N PHE A 63 -1.09 2.66 3.44
CA PHE A 63 -2.49 2.23 3.53
C PHE A 63 -3.25 2.89 4.69
N LEU A 64 -2.62 3.00 5.86
CA LEU A 64 -3.21 3.66 7.02
C LEU A 64 -3.43 5.15 6.76
N VAL A 65 -2.46 5.84 6.14
CA VAL A 65 -2.58 7.26 5.80
C VAL A 65 -3.73 7.48 4.82
N VAL A 66 -3.74 6.75 3.70
CA VAL A 66 -4.79 6.87 2.68
C VAL A 66 -6.16 6.51 3.25
N GLY A 67 -6.25 5.40 3.98
CA GLY A 67 -7.48 4.96 4.63
C GLY A 67 -8.02 6.00 5.61
N THR A 68 -7.15 6.64 6.39
CA THR A 68 -7.53 7.69 7.34
C THR A 68 -8.04 8.94 6.62
N VAL A 69 -7.34 9.40 5.58
CA VAL A 69 -7.76 10.56 4.79
C VAL A 69 -9.12 10.31 4.14
N LEU A 70 -9.30 9.14 3.52
CA LEU A 70 -10.58 8.74 2.91
C LEU A 70 -11.70 8.69 3.95
N TYR A 71 -11.45 8.06 5.10
CA TYR A 71 -12.44 7.99 6.17
C TYR A 71 -12.89 9.38 6.64
N GLN A 72 -11.95 10.32 6.81
CA GLN A 72 -12.28 11.70 7.19
C GLN A 72 -13.13 12.40 6.13
N ILE A 73 -12.74 12.30 4.86
CA ILE A 73 -13.48 12.92 3.74
C ILE A 73 -14.89 12.33 3.64
N SER A 74 -15.03 11.00 3.70
CA SER A 74 -16.32 10.32 3.64
C SER A 74 -17.22 10.72 4.81
N LYS A 75 -16.67 10.75 6.03
CA LYS A 75 -17.42 11.14 7.23
C LYS A 75 -17.93 12.59 7.13
N GLU A 76 -17.08 13.52 6.73
CA GLU A 76 -17.47 14.92 6.55
C GLU A 76 -18.49 15.10 5.42
N THR A 77 -18.32 14.38 4.30
CA THR A 77 -19.27 14.39 3.19
C THR A 77 -20.67 13.94 3.63
N VAL A 78 -20.76 12.80 4.32
CA VAL A 78 -22.04 12.30 4.83
C VAL A 78 -22.67 13.29 5.80
N LYS A 79 -21.88 13.91 6.67
CA LYS A 79 -22.36 14.94 7.61
C LYS A 79 -22.94 16.15 6.89
N ILE A 80 -22.27 16.63 5.85
CA ILE A 80 -22.73 17.77 5.04
C ILE A 80 -24.04 17.43 4.32
N ILE A 81 -24.11 16.26 3.67
CA ILE A 81 -25.33 15.78 2.98
C ILE A 81 -26.51 15.73 3.95
N ARG A 82 -26.32 15.18 5.16
CA ARG A 82 -27.39 15.13 6.18
C ARG A 82 -27.87 16.52 6.60
N ARG A 83 -26.97 17.50 6.71
CA ARG A 83 -27.33 18.89 7.04
C ARG A 83 -28.07 19.57 5.90
N LEU A 84 -27.63 19.40 4.66
CA LEU A 84 -28.34 19.92 3.49
C LEU A 84 -29.74 19.31 3.37
N ASN A 85 -29.88 17.99 3.54
CA ASN A 85 -31.19 17.33 3.54
C ASN A 85 -32.12 17.84 4.64
N ALA A 86 -31.59 18.11 5.85
CA ALA A 86 -32.38 18.69 6.92
C ALA A 86 -32.89 20.10 6.59
N GLN A 87 -32.05 20.93 5.95
CA GLN A 87 -32.44 22.26 5.48
C GLN A 87 -33.52 22.19 4.40
N ILE A 88 -33.34 21.32 3.40
CA ILE A 88 -34.36 21.07 2.37
C ILE A 88 -35.67 20.59 2.99
N GLY A 89 -35.61 19.71 4.00
CA GLY A 89 -36.81 19.25 4.72
C GLY A 89 -37.56 20.37 5.43
N GLN A 90 -36.85 21.32 6.04
CA GLN A 90 -37.48 22.50 6.68
C GLN A 90 -38.17 23.38 5.63
N ILE A 91 -37.48 23.69 4.54
CA ILE A 91 -38.03 24.46 3.41
C ILE A 91 -39.27 23.76 2.82
N ALA A 92 -39.18 22.45 2.59
CA ALA A 92 -40.29 21.65 2.05
C ALA A 92 -41.50 21.59 2.99
N SER A 93 -41.29 21.76 4.30
CA SER A 93 -42.37 21.86 5.29
C SER A 93 -43.02 23.26 5.35
N GLY A 94 -42.54 24.21 4.56
CA GLY A 94 -43.01 25.60 4.53
C GLY A 94 -42.40 26.49 5.62
N ASP A 95 -41.42 26.00 6.37
CA ASP A 95 -40.68 26.76 7.37
C ASP A 95 -39.46 27.44 6.73
N PHE A 96 -39.65 28.71 6.35
CA PHE A 96 -38.59 29.58 5.80
C PHE A 96 -37.97 30.49 6.88
N SER A 97 -38.28 30.28 8.16
CA SER A 97 -37.79 31.14 9.25
C SER A 97 -36.32 30.88 9.62
N LYS A 98 -35.73 29.82 9.07
CA LYS A 98 -34.36 29.39 9.37
C LYS A 98 -33.44 29.64 8.20
N ASP A 99 -32.40 30.43 8.47
CA ASP A 99 -31.38 30.72 7.48
C ASP A 99 -30.47 29.51 7.21
N MET A 100 -29.98 29.44 5.97
CA MET A 100 -28.95 28.47 5.60
C MET A 100 -27.68 28.73 6.44
N PRO A 101 -27.13 27.71 7.13
CA PRO A 101 -25.93 27.88 7.93
C PRO A 101 -24.76 28.47 7.13
N MET A 102 -24.15 29.54 7.65
CA MET A 102 -23.07 30.26 6.96
C MET A 102 -21.84 29.37 6.70
N ASP A 103 -21.64 28.34 7.52
CA ASP A 103 -20.58 27.35 7.33
C ASP A 103 -20.82 26.40 6.13
N LEU A 104 -22.05 26.32 5.62
CA LEU A 104 -22.37 25.66 4.35
C LEU A 104 -22.22 26.64 3.19
N LEU A 105 -22.74 27.88 3.32
CA LEU A 105 -22.66 28.91 2.28
C LEU A 105 -21.22 29.32 1.93
N ASN A 106 -20.33 29.36 2.93
CA ASN A 106 -18.93 29.76 2.75
C ASN A 106 -18.02 28.64 2.23
N ARG A 107 -18.55 27.43 1.98
CA ARG A 107 -17.72 26.36 1.42
C ARG A 107 -17.34 26.69 -0.03
N LYS A 108 -16.07 26.47 -0.34
CA LYS A 108 -15.48 26.70 -1.66
C LYS A 108 -15.52 25.44 -2.55
N ASN A 109 -16.49 24.55 -2.31
CA ASN A 109 -16.67 23.30 -3.03
C ASN A 109 -18.13 23.13 -3.46
N GLU A 110 -18.44 22.02 -4.10
CA GLU A 110 -19.74 21.71 -4.70
C GLU A 110 -20.88 21.80 -3.67
N PHE A 111 -20.62 21.42 -2.41
CA PHE A 111 -21.63 21.54 -1.35
C PHE A 111 -21.98 22.99 -1.00
N GLY A 112 -21.04 23.92 -1.13
CA GLY A 112 -21.30 25.35 -0.93
C GLY A 112 -22.11 25.96 -2.07
N GLU A 113 -21.86 25.52 -3.31
CA GLU A 113 -22.68 25.91 -4.45
C GLU A 113 -24.12 25.41 -4.31
N ILE A 114 -24.30 24.15 -3.89
CA ILE A 114 -25.62 23.58 -3.59
C ILE A 114 -26.32 24.38 -2.48
N ALA A 115 -25.61 24.72 -1.39
CA ALA A 115 -26.18 25.51 -0.30
C ALA A 115 -26.67 26.89 -0.78
N LYS A 116 -25.90 27.56 -1.64
CA LYS A 116 -26.29 28.86 -2.23
C LYS A 116 -27.52 28.74 -3.11
N ILE A 117 -27.57 27.72 -3.98
CA ILE A 117 -28.71 27.46 -4.86
C ILE A 117 -29.98 27.24 -4.04
N ILE A 118 -29.90 26.42 -2.98
CA ILE A 118 -31.04 26.15 -2.09
C ILE A 118 -31.49 27.45 -1.41
N SER A 119 -30.57 28.25 -0.88
CA SER A 119 -30.88 29.53 -0.21
C SER A 119 -31.64 30.48 -1.14
N ILE A 120 -31.13 30.66 -2.35
CA ILE A 120 -31.74 31.53 -3.37
C ILE A 120 -33.14 31.03 -3.74
N HIS A 121 -33.30 29.73 -3.98
CA HIS A 121 -34.57 29.15 -4.42
C HIS A 121 -35.64 29.15 -3.32
N ALA A 122 -35.23 29.00 -2.07
CA ALA A 122 -36.13 29.07 -0.92
C ALA A 122 -36.56 30.50 -0.57
N GLY A 123 -36.03 31.53 -1.23
CA GLY A 123 -36.25 32.93 -0.83
C GLY A 123 -35.66 33.26 0.54
N ILE A 124 -34.77 32.40 1.04
CA ILE A 124 -34.06 32.58 2.31
C ILE A 124 -32.86 33.47 1.99
N HIS A 125 -33.02 34.76 2.27
CA HIS A 125 -31.97 35.75 2.05
C HIS A 125 -30.86 35.55 3.08
N SER A 126 -29.65 35.29 2.58
CA SER A 126 -28.40 35.35 3.35
C SER A 126 -27.97 36.79 3.61
#